data_AF-A0A1H4RQE6-F1
#
_entry.id   AF-A0A1H4RQE6-F1
#
_cell.length_a   1.000
_cell.length_b   1.000
_cell.length_c   1.000
_cell.angle_alpha   90.00
_cell.angle_beta   90.00
_cell.angle_gamma   90.00
#
_symmetry.space_group_name_H-M   'P 1'
#
loop_
_entity.id
_entity.type
_entity.pdbx_description
1 polymer ?
#
loop_
_entity_poly.entity_id
_entity_poly.type
_entity_poly.pdbx_seq_one_letter_code
_entity_poly.pdbx_strand_id
1 'polypeptide(L)'
;MSLTVVNGLPAHVLFVHFVIVLVPLSALALVVCAAWPAGARRLGLLLPILALVTLASVPVATHAGEWLEQHVGSDPLVRKHAELGDGLLPWALGLFVISAVVWWTARRSAPAADGAAGVSSSPSALVRGVVVVVSLAVAVGAVVDVYRIGDSGAKAAWKDNYSKTATQNGG
;
A
#
# COMPACT_ATOMS: atom_id res chain seq x y z
N MET A 1 -18.79 13.41 12.28
CA MET A 1 -17.82 14.15 11.46
C MET A 1 -17.75 13.41 10.12
N SER A 2 -18.23 14.00 9.03
CA SER A 2 -18.20 13.34 7.73
C SER A 2 -16.75 13.28 7.25
N LEU A 3 -16.20 12.08 7.09
CA LEU A 3 -14.83 11.81 6.57
C LEU A 3 -14.68 12.18 5.08
N THR A 4 -15.61 12.95 4.52
CA THR A 4 -15.72 13.23 3.08
C THR A 4 -15.23 14.62 2.70
N VAL A 5 -15.25 15.58 3.63
CA VAL A 5 -14.74 16.95 3.44
C VAL A 5 -13.87 17.36 4.62
N VAL A 6 -12.68 17.87 4.34
CA VAL A 6 -11.73 18.39 5.33
C VAL A 6 -11.29 19.78 4.90
N ASN A 7 -11.45 20.78 5.77
CA ASN A 7 -11.10 22.18 5.49
C ASN A 7 -11.71 22.73 4.18
N GLY A 8 -12.92 22.27 3.83
CA GLY A 8 -13.62 22.67 2.59
C GLY A 8 -13.15 21.97 1.32
N LEU A 9 -12.21 21.03 1.40
CA LEU A 9 -11.72 20.24 0.27
C LEU A 9 -12.14 18.77 0.38
N PRO A 10 -12.30 18.05 -0.75
CA PRO A 10 -12.57 16.62 -0.75
C PRO A 10 -11.50 15.85 0.04
N ALA A 11 -11.93 15.11 1.06
CA ALA A 11 -11.03 14.37 1.94
C ALA A 11 -10.25 13.29 1.19
N HIS A 12 -10.79 12.78 0.08
CA HIS A 12 -10.14 11.81 -0.80
C HIS A 12 -8.73 12.25 -1.17
N VAL A 13 -8.53 13.52 -1.54
CA VAL A 13 -7.21 14.06 -1.94
C VAL A 13 -6.19 13.94 -0.81
N LEU A 14 -6.60 14.11 0.44
CA LEU A 14 -5.69 13.92 1.57
C LEU A 14 -5.38 12.44 1.78
N PHE A 15 -6.41 11.58 1.78
CA PHE A 15 -6.24 10.15 2.04
C PHE A 15 -5.44 9.43 0.95
N VAL A 16 -5.55 9.84 -0.32
CA VAL A 16 -4.71 9.25 -1.39
C VAL A 16 -3.22 9.51 -1.15
N HIS A 17 -2.82 10.65 -0.57
CA HIS A 17 -1.40 10.89 -0.25
C HIS A 17 -0.87 9.88 0.77
N PHE A 18 -1.69 9.47 1.73
CA PHE A 18 -1.32 8.39 2.64
C PHE A 18 -1.20 7.07 1.88
N VAL A 19 -2.16 6.71 1.04
CA VAL A 19 -2.16 5.44 0.29
C VAL A 19 -0.96 5.34 -0.66
N ILE A 20 -0.69 6.37 -1.46
CA ILE A 20 0.40 6.36 -2.46
C ILE A 20 1.79 6.32 -1.81
N VAL A 21 1.92 6.71 -0.55
CA VAL A 21 3.19 6.64 0.20
C VAL A 21 3.29 5.32 0.97
N LEU A 22 2.23 4.94 1.68
CA LEU A 22 2.23 3.78 2.57
C LEU A 22 2.29 2.45 1.81
N VAL A 23 1.66 2.33 0.65
CA VAL A 23 1.70 1.08 -0.14
C VAL A 23 3.11 0.78 -0.65
N PRO A 24 3.83 1.70 -1.34
CA PRO A 24 5.21 1.44 -1.75
C PRO A 24 6.17 1.23 -0.57
N LEU A 25 6.00 1.97 0.53
CA LEU A 25 6.82 1.78 1.74
C LEU A 25 6.59 0.39 2.35
N SER A 26 5.34 -0.06 2.46
CA SER A 26 5.01 -1.40 2.96
C SER A 26 5.56 -2.49 2.04
N ALA A 27 5.43 -2.33 0.72
CA ALA A 27 5.97 -3.25 -0.26
C ALA A 27 7.50 -3.37 -0.16
N LEU A 28 8.21 -2.24 -0.04
CA LEU A 28 9.66 -2.22 0.14
C LEU A 28 10.07 -2.86 1.47
N ALA A 29 9.44 -2.48 2.57
CA ALA A 29 9.71 -3.03 3.89
C ALA A 29 9.50 -4.55 3.92
N LEU A 30 8.41 -5.04 3.29
CA LEU A 30 8.12 -6.46 3.18
C LEU A 30 9.23 -7.21 2.44
N VAL A 31 9.64 -6.72 1.26
CA VAL A 31 10.70 -7.36 0.47
C VAL A 31 12.03 -7.38 1.23
N VAL A 32 12.41 -6.26 1.85
CA VAL A 32 13.63 -6.17 2.66
C VAL A 32 13.60 -7.15 3.83
N CYS A 33 12.48 -7.22 4.57
CA CYS A 33 12.33 -8.15 5.69
C CYS A 33 12.29 -9.63 5.25
N ALA A 34 11.66 -9.93 4.13
CA ALA A 34 11.59 -11.29 3.59
C ALA A 34 12.98 -11.78 3.16
N ALA A 35 13.78 -10.92 2.52
CA ALA A 35 15.14 -11.23 2.09
C ALA A 35 16.15 -11.21 3.26
N TRP A 36 15.91 -10.39 4.28
CA TRP A 36 16.81 -10.20 5.41
C TRP A 36 16.15 -10.50 6.77
N PRO A 37 16.25 -11.76 7.26
CA PRO A 37 15.62 -12.18 8.52
C PRO A 37 16.08 -11.40 9.75
N ALA A 38 17.33 -10.93 9.79
CA ALA A 38 17.80 -10.09 10.89
C ALA A 38 17.14 -8.71 10.88
N GLY A 39 16.89 -8.14 9.69
CA GLY A 39 16.11 -6.92 9.51
C GLY A 39 14.65 -7.11 9.96
N ALA A 40 14.02 -8.23 9.58
CA ALA A 40 12.66 -8.59 10.05
C ALA A 40 12.56 -8.65 11.58
N ARG A 41 13.57 -9.21 12.25
CA ARG A 41 13.64 -9.23 13.73
C ARG A 41 13.79 -7.83 14.33
N ARG A 42 14.61 -6.97 13.71
CA ARG A 42 14.84 -5.58 14.19
C ARG A 42 13.60 -4.71 14.04
N LEU A 43 12.90 -4.82 12.91
CA LEU A 43 11.64 -4.09 12.69
C LEU A 43 10.52 -4.63 13.58
N GLY A 44 10.53 -5.92 13.91
CA GLY A 44 9.58 -6.51 14.84
C GLY A 44 8.14 -6.21 14.42
N LEU A 45 7.34 -5.68 15.34
CA LEU A 45 5.94 -5.32 15.08
C LEU A 45 5.74 -4.16 14.10
N LEU A 46 6.79 -3.36 13.82
CA LEU A 46 6.65 -2.20 12.93
C LEU A 46 6.22 -2.61 11.52
N LEU A 47 6.72 -3.74 11.01
CA LEU A 47 6.37 -4.23 9.67
C LEU A 47 4.85 -4.54 9.54
N PRO A 48 4.26 -5.45 10.34
CA PRO A 48 2.83 -5.73 10.23
C PRO A 48 1.94 -4.55 10.64
N ILE A 49 2.40 -3.66 11.55
CA ILE A 49 1.65 -2.43 11.88
C ILE A 49 1.62 -1.48 10.68
N LEU A 50 2.76 -1.25 10.02
CA LEU A 50 2.82 -0.42 8.81
C LEU A 50 1.89 -0.97 7.72
N ALA A 51 1.91 -2.28 7.50
CA ALA A 51 1.03 -2.92 6.54
C ALA A 51 -0.46 -2.88 6.95
N LEU A 52 -0.76 -2.94 8.26
CA LEU A 52 -2.12 -2.79 8.78
C LEU A 52 -2.65 -1.36 8.58
N VAL A 53 -1.83 -0.35 8.86
CA VAL A 53 -2.19 1.06 8.61
C VAL A 53 -2.40 1.29 7.12
N THR A 54 -1.57 0.67 6.27
CA THR A 54 -1.75 0.68 4.81
C THR A 54 -3.06 0.02 4.40
N LEU A 55 -3.40 -1.15 4.95
CA LEU A 55 -4.66 -1.83 4.69
C LEU A 55 -5.86 -0.98 5.13
N ALA A 56 -5.79 -0.34 6.29
CA ALA A 56 -6.87 0.49 6.82
C ALA A 56 -7.06 1.80 6.04
N SER A 57 -6.00 2.35 5.42
CA SER A 57 -6.11 3.60 4.66
C SER A 57 -6.81 3.44 3.31
N VAL A 58 -6.74 2.26 2.68
CA VAL A 58 -7.41 1.96 1.41
C VAL A 58 -8.94 2.14 1.45
N PRO A 59 -9.71 1.49 2.36
CA PRO A 59 -11.16 1.67 2.41
C PRO A 59 -11.55 3.10 2.82
N VAL A 60 -10.74 3.78 3.64
CA VAL A 60 -10.96 5.19 3.99
C VAL A 60 -10.84 6.09 2.75
N ALA A 61 -9.80 5.88 1.93
CA ALA A 61 -9.62 6.61 0.67
C ALA A 61 -10.72 6.28 -0.35
N THR A 62 -11.14 5.00 -0.41
CA THR A 62 -12.19 4.51 -1.32
C THR A 62 -13.52 5.17 -0.99
N HIS A 63 -13.98 5.12 0.26
CA HIS A 63 -15.24 5.77 0.67
C HIS A 63 -15.24 7.28 0.45
N ALA A 64 -14.12 7.95 0.70
CA ALA A 64 -13.99 9.38 0.39
C ALA A 64 -14.03 9.63 -1.13
N GLY A 65 -13.51 8.71 -1.93
CA GLY A 65 -13.50 8.75 -3.40
C GLY A 65 -14.87 8.51 -4.01
N GLU A 66 -15.62 7.52 -3.51
CA GLU A 66 -17.01 7.25 -3.90
C GLU A 66 -17.90 8.47 -3.66
N TRP A 67 -17.72 9.14 -2.50
CA TRP A 67 -18.40 10.39 -2.23
C TRP A 67 -18.02 11.46 -3.27
N LEU A 68 -16.71 11.64 -3.56
CA LEU A 68 -16.26 12.63 -4.54
C LEU A 68 -16.78 12.33 -5.95
N GLU A 69 -16.82 11.06 -6.36
CA GLU A 69 -17.32 10.63 -7.67
C GLU A 69 -18.76 11.10 -7.91
N GLN A 70 -19.60 11.08 -6.87
CA GLN A 70 -20.99 11.55 -6.95
C GLN A 70 -21.12 13.08 -7.05
N HIS A 71 -20.05 13.82 -6.74
CA HIS A 71 -20.02 15.28 -6.71
C HIS A 71 -19.20 15.91 -7.85
N VAL A 72 -18.66 15.09 -8.75
CA VAL A 72 -17.99 15.54 -9.97
C VAL A 72 -18.81 15.16 -11.21
N GLY A 73 -18.52 15.82 -12.33
CA GLY A 73 -19.18 15.49 -13.60
C GLY A 73 -18.96 14.03 -14.00
N SER A 74 -19.93 13.44 -14.69
CA SER A 74 -19.82 12.07 -15.21
C SER A 74 -18.73 11.97 -16.28
N ASP A 75 -17.54 11.53 -15.87
CA ASP A 75 -16.34 11.46 -16.69
C ASP A 75 -15.80 10.02 -16.76
N PRO A 76 -15.60 9.46 -17.97
CA PRO A 76 -15.02 8.12 -18.13
C PRO A 76 -13.66 7.93 -17.43
N LEU A 77 -12.85 8.98 -17.30
CA LEU A 77 -11.55 8.89 -16.61
C LEU A 77 -11.71 8.76 -15.10
N VAL A 78 -12.70 9.45 -14.51
CA VAL A 78 -13.01 9.33 -13.08
C VAL A 78 -13.53 7.93 -12.78
N ARG A 79 -14.46 7.42 -13.60
CA ARG A 79 -14.99 6.05 -13.45
C ARG A 79 -13.88 5.00 -13.53
N LYS A 80 -12.98 5.13 -14.51
CA LYS A 80 -11.82 4.24 -14.65
C LYS A 80 -10.88 4.30 -13.45
N HIS A 81 -10.65 5.49 -12.88
CA HIS A 81 -9.84 5.62 -11.67
C HIS A 81 -10.50 4.95 -10.46
N ALA A 82 -11.82 5.11 -10.28
CA ALA A 82 -12.57 4.46 -9.22
C ALA A 82 -12.51 2.92 -9.35
N GLU A 83 -12.79 2.38 -10.54
CA GLU A 83 -12.73 0.95 -10.83
C GLU A 83 -11.34 0.34 -10.57
N LEU A 84 -10.26 1.06 -10.91
CA LEU A 84 -8.90 0.63 -10.57
C LEU A 84 -8.65 0.72 -9.06
N GLY A 85 -9.15 1.75 -8.39
CA GLY A 85 -9.03 1.96 -6.95
C GLY A 85 -9.61 0.80 -6.14
N ASP A 86 -10.76 0.26 -6.56
CA ASP A 86 -11.40 -0.91 -5.94
C ASP A 86 -10.50 -2.17 -5.98
N GLY A 87 -9.62 -2.26 -6.98
CA GLY A 87 -8.65 -3.33 -7.15
C GLY A 87 -7.50 -3.33 -6.13
N LEU A 88 -7.30 -2.24 -5.38
CA LEU A 88 -6.15 -2.10 -4.48
C LEU A 88 -6.29 -2.88 -3.17
N LEU A 89 -7.52 -3.09 -2.68
CA LEU A 89 -7.77 -3.69 -1.36
C LEU A 89 -7.19 -5.11 -1.22
N PRO A 90 -7.35 -6.03 -2.21
CA PRO A 90 -6.69 -7.34 -2.18
C PRO A 90 -5.17 -7.27 -2.06
N TRP A 91 -4.52 -6.31 -2.73
CA TRP A 91 -3.06 -6.13 -2.65
C TRP A 91 -2.63 -5.64 -1.27
N ALA A 92 -3.34 -4.67 -0.70
CA ALA A 92 -3.07 -4.19 0.65
C ALA A 92 -3.28 -5.29 1.72
N LEU A 93 -4.29 -6.14 1.53
CA LEU A 93 -4.52 -7.31 2.37
C LEU A 93 -3.36 -8.31 2.23
N GLY A 94 -2.90 -8.58 1.00
CA GLY A 94 -1.73 -9.40 0.74
C GLY A 94 -0.48 -8.88 1.45
N LEU A 95 -0.21 -7.58 1.36
CA LEU A 95 0.91 -6.94 2.06
C LEU A 95 0.83 -7.17 3.57
N PHE A 96 -0.35 -7.01 4.17
CA PHE A 96 -0.56 -7.24 5.60
C PHE A 96 -0.35 -8.71 6.01
N VAL A 97 -1.00 -9.64 5.32
CA VAL A 97 -0.94 -11.07 5.64
C VAL A 97 0.48 -11.59 5.52
N ILE A 98 1.18 -11.28 4.43
CA ILE A 98 2.56 -11.76 4.24
C ILE A 98 3.52 -11.07 5.20
N SER A 99 3.32 -9.79 5.53
CA SER A 99 4.07 -9.11 6.58
C SER A 99 3.92 -9.80 7.95
N ALA A 100 2.71 -10.21 8.31
CA ALA A 100 2.46 -10.96 9.54
C ALA A 100 3.16 -12.33 9.52
N VAL A 101 3.16 -13.03 8.39
CA VAL A 101 3.89 -14.31 8.22
C VAL A 101 5.40 -14.12 8.37
N VAL A 102 5.98 -13.11 7.70
CA VAL A 102 7.41 -12.78 7.79
C VAL A 102 7.80 -12.45 9.23
N TRP A 103 7.00 -11.64 9.91
CA TRP A 103 7.23 -11.32 11.32
C TRP A 103 7.13 -12.57 12.22
N TRP A 104 6.10 -13.39 12.05
CA TRP A 104 5.88 -14.58 12.85
C TRP A 104 7.02 -15.59 12.72
N THR A 105 7.47 -15.84 11.49
CA THR A 105 8.60 -16.74 11.21
C THR A 105 9.93 -16.20 11.73
N ALA A 106 10.15 -14.88 11.67
CA ALA A 106 11.32 -14.23 12.24
C ALA A 106 11.36 -14.34 13.77
N ARG A 107 10.20 -14.26 14.45
CA ARG A 107 10.12 -14.44 15.92
C ARG A 107 10.42 -15.87 16.36
N ARG A 108 9.90 -16.88 15.65
CA ARG A 108 10.16 -18.30 15.97
C ARG A 108 11.61 -18.75 15.76
N SER A 109 12.35 -18.02 14.93
CA SER A 109 13.76 -18.30 14.64
C SER A 109 14.73 -17.63 15.63
N ALA A 110 14.22 -16.96 16.68
CA ALA A 110 15.04 -16.39 17.74
C ALA A 110 15.46 -17.49 18.73
N PRO A 111 16.73 -17.53 19.19
CA PRO A 111 17.12 -18.40 20.30
C PRO A 111 16.28 -18.05 21.53
N ALA A 112 15.73 -19.06 22.21
CA ALA A 112 15.06 -18.82 23.50
C ALA A 112 16.07 -18.18 24.47
N ALA A 113 15.73 -17.02 25.01
CA ALA A 113 16.56 -16.31 25.98
C ALA A 113 16.60 -17.02 27.35
N ASP A 114 15.65 -17.92 27.60
CA ASP A 114 15.56 -18.71 28.82
C ASP A 114 15.62 -20.20 28.44
N GLY A 115 16.40 -20.99 29.17
CA GLY A 115 16.74 -22.40 28.90
C GLY A 115 15.59 -23.42 28.91
N ALA A 116 14.37 -23.01 28.60
CA ALA A 116 13.30 -23.92 28.20
C ALA A 116 13.62 -24.44 26.79
N ALA A 117 13.83 -25.76 26.68
CA ALA A 117 14.00 -26.48 25.43
C ALA A 117 12.72 -26.44 24.58
N GLY A 118 12.40 -25.27 24.03
CA GLY A 118 11.42 -25.12 22.97
C GLY A 118 12.08 -25.49 21.65
N VAL A 119 11.50 -26.46 20.93
CA VAL A 119 11.95 -26.91 19.61
C VAL A 119 11.95 -25.72 18.63
N SER A 120 13.09 -25.04 18.50
CA SER A 120 13.29 -23.95 17.55
C SER A 120 13.42 -24.51 16.14
N SER A 121 12.28 -24.86 15.54
CA SER A 121 12.23 -25.30 14.14
C SER A 121 12.46 -24.09 13.23
N SER A 122 13.69 -23.95 12.73
CA SER A 122 13.96 -22.99 11.66
C SER A 122 13.15 -23.40 10.42
N PRO A 123 12.46 -22.47 9.74
CA PRO A 123 11.75 -22.80 8.50
C PRO A 123 12.73 -23.36 7.46
N SER A 124 12.28 -24.37 6.69
CA SER A 124 13.10 -24.94 5.63
C SER A 124 13.49 -23.90 4.58
N ALA A 125 14.61 -24.14 3.87
CA ALA A 125 15.06 -23.26 2.79
C ALA A 125 13.99 -23.06 1.70
N LEU A 126 13.21 -24.12 1.41
CA LEU A 126 12.08 -24.06 0.48
C LEU A 126 11.00 -23.09 0.96
N VAL A 127 10.58 -23.17 2.23
CA VAL A 127 9.55 -22.27 2.80
C VAL A 127 10.04 -20.81 2.74
N ARG A 128 11.31 -20.56 3.09
CA ARG A 128 11.90 -19.22 2.98
C ARG A 128 11.90 -18.71 1.54
N GLY A 129 12.31 -19.55 0.58
CA GLY A 129 12.29 -19.20 -0.84
C GLY A 129 10.89 -18.84 -1.33
N VAL A 130 9.87 -19.63 -0.97
CA VAL A 130 8.47 -19.35 -1.30
C VAL A 130 8.01 -18.03 -0.71
N VAL A 131 8.32 -17.75 0.56
CA VAL A 131 7.94 -16.48 1.21
C VAL A 131 8.58 -15.29 0.50
N VAL A 132 9.86 -15.37 0.10
CA VAL A 132 10.53 -14.29 -0.65
C VAL A 132 9.86 -14.06 -2.00
N VAL A 133 9.57 -15.12 -2.75
CA VAL A 133 8.93 -15.02 -4.07
C VAL A 133 7.53 -14.44 -3.96
N VAL A 134 6.72 -14.91 -3.01
CA VAL A 134 5.36 -14.39 -2.78
C VAL A 134 5.40 -12.94 -2.32
N SER A 135 6.30 -12.57 -1.41
CA SER A 135 6.51 -11.18 -0.99
C SER A 135 6.85 -10.28 -2.17
N LEU A 136 7.74 -10.73 -3.07
CA LEU A 136 8.10 -9.98 -4.26
C LEU A 136 6.91 -9.81 -5.22
N ALA A 137 6.16 -10.89 -5.47
CA ALA A 137 4.99 -10.85 -6.35
C ALA A 137 3.91 -9.89 -5.82
N VAL A 138 3.59 -9.96 -4.52
CA VAL A 138 2.63 -9.05 -3.87
C VAL A 138 3.13 -7.61 -3.89
N ALA A 139 4.41 -7.38 -3.59
CA ALA A 139 5.01 -6.04 -3.62
C ALA A 139 4.95 -5.41 -5.02
N VAL A 140 5.35 -6.15 -6.06
CA VAL A 140 5.29 -5.68 -7.45
C VAL A 140 3.85 -5.42 -7.87
N GLY A 141 2.93 -6.34 -7.58
CA GLY A 141 1.51 -6.17 -7.88
C GLY A 141 0.94 -4.90 -7.25
N ALA A 142 1.16 -4.71 -5.95
CA ALA A 142 0.70 -3.52 -5.23
C ALA A 142 1.26 -2.21 -5.79
N VAL A 143 2.56 -2.16 -6.08
CA VAL A 143 3.21 -0.94 -6.62
C VAL A 143 2.72 -0.63 -8.03
N VAL A 144 2.58 -1.64 -8.90
CA VAL A 144 2.07 -1.47 -10.26
C VAL A 144 0.62 -0.98 -10.24
N ASP A 145 -0.21 -1.52 -9.34
CA ASP A 145 -1.61 -1.14 -9.24
C ASP A 145 -1.77 0.30 -8.75
N VAL A 146 -1.04 0.69 -7.68
CA VAL A 146 -1.00 2.08 -7.20
C VAL A 146 -0.51 3.04 -8.27
N TYR A 147 0.50 2.65 -9.06
CA TYR A 147 0.95 3.47 -10.20
C TYR A 147 -0.16 3.68 -11.23
N ARG A 148 -0.88 2.62 -11.61
CA ARG A 148 -1.99 2.69 -12.58
C ARG A 148 -3.14 3.55 -12.07
N ILE A 149 -3.51 3.39 -10.80
CA ILE A 149 -4.54 4.20 -10.13
C ILE A 149 -4.10 5.67 -10.11
N GLY A 150 -2.84 5.96 -9.77
CA GLY A 150 -2.29 7.30 -9.74
C GLY A 150 -2.25 7.98 -11.11
N ASP A 151 -1.79 7.26 -12.15
CA ASP A 151 -1.77 7.75 -13.53
C ASP A 151 -3.18 8.05 -14.07
N SER A 152 -4.16 7.18 -13.81
CA SER A 152 -5.55 7.45 -14.19
C SER A 152 -6.14 8.63 -13.44
N GLY A 153 -5.84 8.76 -12.14
CA GLY A 153 -6.28 9.89 -11.31
C GLY A 153 -5.69 11.22 -11.77
N ALA A 154 -4.39 11.24 -12.12
CA ALA A 154 -3.75 12.41 -12.68
C ALA A 154 -4.38 12.81 -14.03
N LYS A 155 -4.66 11.84 -14.91
CA LYS A 155 -5.36 12.12 -16.18
C LYS A 155 -6.75 12.71 -15.95
N ALA A 156 -7.52 12.17 -15.00
CA ALA A 156 -8.84 12.68 -14.67
C ALA A 156 -8.79 14.11 -14.12
N ALA A 157 -7.84 14.42 -13.25
CA ALA A 157 -7.71 15.75 -12.64
C ALA A 157 -7.19 16.82 -13.61
N TRP A 158 -6.31 16.45 -14.55
CA TRP A 158 -5.52 17.43 -15.29
C TRP A 158 -5.86 17.53 -16.78
N LYS A 159 -6.60 16.61 -17.41
CA LYS A 159 -6.79 16.58 -18.87
C LYS A 159 -7.19 17.92 -19.52
N ASP A 160 -7.97 18.75 -18.83
CA ASP A 160 -8.46 20.04 -19.32
C ASP A 160 -7.84 21.24 -18.58
N ASN A 161 -6.90 20.99 -17.67
CA ASN A 161 -6.35 21.97 -16.72
C ASN A 161 -4.86 22.28 -16.93
N TYR A 162 -4.20 21.78 -17.97
CA TYR A 162 -2.82 22.16 -18.30
C TYR A 162 -2.55 22.23 -19.81
N SER A 163 -1.60 23.08 -20.18
CA SER A 163 -1.00 23.14 -21.52
C SER A 163 0.44 22.66 -21.45
N LYS A 164 0.91 21.93 -22.47
CA LYS A 164 2.33 21.57 -22.62
C LYS A 164 3.19 22.76 -23.05
N THR A 165 2.57 23.76 -23.66
CA THR A 165 3.23 25.00 -24.07
C THR A 165 3.09 26.01 -22.94
N ALA A 166 4.21 26.53 -22.45
CA ALA A 166 4.21 27.62 -21.49
C ALA A 166 3.46 28.82 -22.08
N THR A 167 2.59 29.44 -21.30
CA THR A 167 1.94 30.69 -21.69
C THR A 167 3.04 31.73 -21.90
N GLN A 168 3.34 32.08 -23.15
CA GLN A 168 4.14 33.26 -23.44
C GLN A 168 3.29 34.46 -23.06
N ASN A 169 3.49 34.97 -21.84
CA ASN A 169 3.06 36.32 -21.51
C ASN A 169 3.93 37.25 -22.36
N GLY A 170 3.37 37.73 -23.48
CA GLY A 170 3.97 38.79 -24.27
C GLY A 170 4.23 40.01 -23.39
N GLY A 171 5.41 40.61 -23.58
CA GLY A 171 5.89 41.79 -22.86
C GLY A 171 5.09 43.06 -23.10
#